data_AF-A0A7X9EWN6-F1
#
_entry.id   AF-A0A7X9EWN6-F1
#
_cell.length_a   1.000
_cell.length_b   1.000
_cell.length_c   1.000
_cell.angle_alpha   90.00
_cell.angle_beta   90.00
_cell.angle_gamma   90.00
#
_symmetry.space_group_name_H-M   'P 1'
#
loop_
_entity.id
_entity.type
_entity.pdbx_description
1 polymer ?
#
loop_
_entity_poly.entity_id
_entity_poly.type
_entity_poly.pdbx_seq_one_letter_code
_entity_poly.pdbx_strand_id
1 'polypeptide(L)'
;MASWKEKLEGILGRGGVLELNLAEFNPRPEQIRFALAVAAAFENETFLMAEAGTGVGKTFAYLLPALMWSKQEQEKVVLSTKTKALQAQIVDRDLPQLERALGGKINYCEAKGRENFLCWHKYQNIIAGKIRLEKDQVPFVEKILGWAESTRSGDRKELKLGQSLMRHWEIVAAERYACQRELCQHHEKCFRMKMLKSLAKADLIVTNHAMLLTDLMMGNSILPEYNHLIIDEAHNFNKEM
;
A
#
# COMPACT_ATOMS: atom_id res chain seq x y z
N MET A 1 18.27 21.84 15.54
CA MET A 1 17.87 20.64 14.78
C MET A 1 18.19 20.89 13.32
N ALA A 2 18.71 19.91 12.57
CA ALA A 2 18.97 20.10 11.15
C ALA A 2 17.68 20.44 10.40
N SER A 3 17.74 21.44 9.53
CA SER A 3 16.65 21.84 8.64
C SER A 3 16.27 20.68 7.71
N TRP A 4 15.04 20.70 7.18
CA TRP A 4 14.61 19.76 6.13
C TRP A 4 15.59 19.67 4.97
N LYS A 5 16.14 20.82 4.58
CA LYS A 5 17.17 20.91 3.54
C LYS A 5 18.40 20.07 3.87
N GLU A 6 19.00 20.29 5.03
CA GLU A 6 20.21 19.55 5.44
C GLU A 6 19.94 18.03 5.54
N LYS A 7 18.79 17.64 6.09
CA LYS A 7 18.41 16.22 6.19
C LYS A 7 18.21 15.59 4.81
N LEU A 8 17.46 16.24 3.92
CA LEU A 8 17.17 15.72 2.58
C LEU A 8 18.41 15.72 1.69
N GLU A 9 19.25 16.75 1.73
CA GLU A 9 20.54 16.80 1.03
C GLU A 9 21.49 15.72 1.54
N GLY A 10 21.53 15.47 2.85
CA GLY A 10 22.32 14.38 3.44
C GLY A 10 21.86 12.98 3.04
N ILE A 11 20.60 12.81 2.60
CA ILE A 11 20.05 11.51 2.16
C ILE A 11 20.17 11.34 0.64
N LEU A 12 19.73 12.34 -0.14
CA LEU A 12 19.58 12.28 -1.59
C LEU A 12 20.77 12.87 -2.37
N GLY A 13 21.62 13.67 -1.72
CA GLY A 13 22.74 14.36 -2.33
C GLY A 13 23.96 13.48 -2.59
N ARG A 14 24.99 14.08 -3.21
CA ARG A 14 26.30 13.45 -3.40
C ARG A 14 26.95 13.16 -2.04
N GLY A 15 27.51 11.97 -1.89
CA GLY A 15 28.00 11.42 -0.64
C GLY A 15 26.89 11.10 0.38
N GLY A 16 25.62 11.19 -0.03
CA GLY A 16 24.47 11.00 0.85
C GLY A 16 24.16 9.53 1.15
N VAL A 17 23.26 9.32 2.11
CA VAL A 17 22.90 7.98 2.61
C VAL A 17 22.47 7.03 1.48
N LEU A 18 21.67 7.49 0.51
CA LEU A 18 21.23 6.61 -0.57
C LEU A 18 22.36 6.24 -1.54
N GLU A 19 23.25 7.17 -1.89
CA GLU A 19 24.40 6.88 -2.78
C GLU A 19 25.37 5.88 -2.13
N LEU A 20 25.58 5.99 -0.81
CA LEU A 20 26.48 5.10 -0.08
C LEU A 20 25.92 3.68 0.09
N ASN A 21 24.58 3.51 0.14
CA ASN A 21 23.95 2.24 0.49
C ASN A 21 23.18 1.57 -0.66
N LEU A 22 22.94 2.27 -1.78
CA LEU A 22 22.25 1.74 -2.95
C LEU A 22 23.14 1.87 -4.18
N ALA A 23 23.68 0.74 -4.66
CA ALA A 23 24.67 0.70 -5.74
C ALA A 23 24.21 1.36 -7.05
N GLU A 24 22.91 1.39 -7.34
CA GLU A 24 22.35 1.99 -8.57
C GLU A 24 21.76 3.40 -8.35
N PHE A 25 21.90 3.97 -7.16
CA PHE A 25 21.40 5.31 -6.87
C PHE A 25 22.39 6.37 -7.35
N ASN A 26 21.93 7.27 -8.20
CA ASN A 26 22.70 8.45 -8.63
C ASN A 26 21.98 9.73 -8.18
N PRO A 27 22.60 10.58 -7.35
CA PRO A 27 22.02 11.85 -6.90
C PRO A 27 21.58 12.73 -8.06
N ARG A 28 20.39 13.34 -7.92
CA ARG A 28 19.84 14.29 -8.90
C ARG A 28 19.35 15.57 -8.21
N PRO A 29 19.83 16.76 -8.62
CA PRO A 29 19.34 18.03 -8.06
C PRO A 29 17.82 18.20 -8.16
N GLU A 30 17.21 17.71 -9.25
CA GLU A 30 15.76 17.71 -9.47
C GLU A 30 15.02 16.94 -8.39
N GLN A 31 15.58 15.81 -7.93
CA GLN A 31 14.99 14.96 -6.91
C GLN A 31 14.99 15.67 -5.55
N ILE A 32 16.09 16.34 -5.21
CA ILE A 32 16.22 17.13 -3.97
C ILE A 32 15.25 18.31 -4.00
N ARG A 33 15.19 19.05 -5.12
CA ARG A 33 14.23 20.16 -5.29
C ARG A 33 12.79 19.68 -5.11
N PHE A 34 12.44 18.52 -5.68
CA PHE A 34 11.11 17.96 -5.52
C PHE A 34 10.84 17.55 -4.07
N ALA A 35 11.79 16.88 -3.40
CA ALA A 35 11.63 16.51 -2.00
C ALA A 35 11.46 17.71 -1.07
N LEU A 36 12.20 18.80 -1.33
CA LEU A 36 12.06 20.05 -0.59
C LEU A 36 10.72 20.73 -0.83
N ALA A 37 10.20 20.69 -2.06
CA ALA A 37 8.87 21.21 -2.35
C ALA A 37 7.78 20.42 -1.60
N VAL A 38 7.90 19.09 -1.53
CA VAL A 38 6.97 18.26 -0.74
C VAL A 38 7.08 18.56 0.75
N ALA A 39 8.29 18.68 1.30
CA ALA A 39 8.49 19.06 2.70
C ALA A 39 7.86 20.42 3.03
N ALA A 40 8.09 21.43 2.19
CA ALA A 40 7.49 22.75 2.35
C ALA A 40 5.95 22.71 2.24
N ALA A 41 5.39 21.84 1.41
CA ALA A 41 3.95 21.68 1.30
C ALA A 41 3.34 21.11 2.60
N PHE A 42 4.02 20.17 3.25
CA PHE A 42 3.63 19.68 4.57
C PHE A 42 3.77 20.76 5.66
N GLU A 43 4.93 21.41 5.76
CA GLU A 43 5.18 22.44 6.78
C GLU A 43 4.22 23.63 6.71
N ASN A 44 3.80 24.01 5.51
CA ASN A 44 2.91 25.16 5.31
C ASN A 44 1.43 24.76 5.12
N GLU A 45 1.09 23.47 5.21
CA GLU A 45 -0.26 22.94 4.97
C GLU A 45 -0.86 23.41 3.63
N THR A 46 -0.06 23.35 2.55
CA THR A 46 -0.45 23.84 1.21
C THR A 46 -0.56 22.72 0.18
N PHE A 47 -1.31 22.97 -0.90
CA PHE A 47 -1.37 22.07 -2.04
C PHE A 47 -0.16 22.25 -2.96
N LEU A 48 0.52 21.15 -3.26
CA LEU A 48 1.59 21.09 -4.26
C LEU A 48 1.12 20.28 -5.47
N MET A 49 1.14 20.92 -6.64
CA MET A 49 1.09 20.22 -7.92
C MET A 49 2.48 20.21 -8.52
N ALA A 50 3.05 19.02 -8.73
CA ALA A 50 4.40 18.86 -9.26
C ALA A 50 4.40 17.89 -10.44
N GLU A 51 5.03 18.31 -11.54
CA GLU A 51 5.41 17.43 -12.63
C GLU A 51 6.89 17.11 -12.52
N ALA A 52 7.22 15.83 -12.50
CA ALA A 52 8.60 15.38 -12.51
C ALA A 52 8.81 14.36 -13.65
N GLY A 53 9.89 14.58 -14.41
CA GLY A 53 10.24 13.72 -15.54
C GLY A 53 10.40 12.24 -15.15
N THR A 54 10.28 11.36 -16.13
CA THR A 54 10.60 9.94 -15.94
C THR A 54 12.05 9.78 -15.50
N GLY A 55 12.30 8.87 -14.55
CA GLY A 55 13.65 8.61 -14.07
C GLY A 55 14.21 9.69 -13.14
N VAL A 56 13.46 10.71 -12.72
CA VAL A 56 13.93 11.70 -11.71
C VAL A 56 14.07 11.08 -10.30
N GLY A 57 13.48 9.90 -10.05
CA GLY A 57 13.44 9.30 -8.72
C GLY A 57 12.30 9.85 -7.86
N LYS A 58 11.15 10.11 -8.51
CA LYS A 58 9.92 10.68 -7.92
C LYS A 58 9.51 10.01 -6.62
N THR A 59 9.54 8.67 -6.61
CA THR A 59 9.10 7.88 -5.47
C THR A 59 9.84 8.24 -4.19
N PHE A 60 11.17 8.26 -4.19
CA PHE A 60 11.93 8.67 -3.00
C PHE A 60 11.79 10.15 -2.67
N ALA A 61 11.58 11.00 -3.68
CA ALA A 61 11.40 12.43 -3.48
C ALA A 61 10.14 12.75 -2.67
N TYR A 62 9.03 12.01 -2.86
CA TYR A 62 7.84 12.19 -2.02
C TYR A 62 7.81 11.28 -0.78
N LEU A 63 8.43 10.09 -0.82
CA LEU A 63 8.43 9.17 0.32
C LEU A 63 9.28 9.68 1.48
N LEU A 64 10.48 10.20 1.22
CA LEU A 64 11.36 10.67 2.30
C LEU A 64 10.71 11.78 3.14
N PRO A 65 10.17 12.86 2.55
CA PRO A 65 9.48 13.85 3.34
C PRO A 65 8.21 13.33 4.02
N ALA A 66 7.45 12.43 3.40
CA ALA A 66 6.30 11.79 4.06
C ALA A 66 6.69 11.04 5.33
N LEU A 67 7.76 10.24 5.25
CA LEU A 67 8.24 9.44 6.38
C LEU A 67 8.86 10.30 7.48
N MET A 68 9.61 11.33 7.09
CA MET A 68 10.19 12.28 8.04
C MET A 68 9.10 13.08 8.75
N TRP A 69 8.06 13.53 8.04
CA TRP A 69 6.92 14.24 8.60
C TRP A 69 6.19 13.35 9.61
N SER A 70 5.78 12.16 9.16
CA SER A 70 5.04 11.22 9.99
C SER A 70 5.79 10.89 11.29
N LYS A 71 7.11 10.72 11.21
CA LYS A 71 7.94 10.48 12.39
C LYS A 71 8.06 11.69 13.32
N GLN A 72 8.19 12.89 12.76
CA GLN A 72 8.39 14.13 13.54
C GLN A 72 7.10 14.57 14.23
N GLU A 73 5.99 14.58 13.50
CA GLU A 73 4.71 15.12 13.96
C GLU A 73 3.77 14.03 14.53
N GLN A 74 4.15 12.75 14.41
CA GLN A 74 3.30 11.60 14.81
C GLN A 74 1.97 11.54 14.06
N GLU A 75 1.95 12.08 12.84
CA GLU A 75 0.77 12.11 11.96
C GLU A 75 0.85 11.08 10.84
N LYS A 76 -0.30 10.58 10.40
CA LYS A 76 -0.36 9.62 9.29
C LYS A 76 -0.30 10.32 7.94
N VAL A 77 0.46 9.74 7.02
CA VAL A 77 0.47 10.15 5.62
C VAL A 77 -0.16 9.06 4.77
N VAL A 78 -1.10 9.43 3.90
CA VAL A 78 -1.66 8.54 2.88
C VAL A 78 -0.97 8.81 1.55
N LEU A 79 -0.53 7.76 0.88
CA LEU A 79 0.01 7.77 -0.47
C LEU A 79 -0.90 6.96 -1.37
N SER A 80 -1.49 7.60 -2.38
CA SER A 80 -2.31 6.95 -3.40
C SER A 80 -1.59 6.96 -4.74
N THR A 81 -1.60 5.82 -5.44
CA THR A 81 -1.07 5.70 -6.81
C THR A 81 -2.10 5.04 -7.74
N LYS A 82 -1.87 5.05 -9.04
CA LYS A 82 -2.86 4.63 -10.03
C LYS A 82 -3.24 3.15 -9.93
N THR A 83 -2.26 2.24 -9.99
CA THR A 83 -2.56 0.81 -10.17
C THR A 83 -2.11 -0.03 -8.99
N LYS A 84 -2.74 -1.19 -8.79
CA LYS A 84 -2.27 -2.21 -7.83
C LYS A 84 -0.81 -2.64 -8.09
N ALA A 85 -0.35 -2.58 -9.34
CA ALA A 85 1.04 -2.90 -9.69
C ALA A 85 2.03 -1.82 -9.22
N LEU A 86 1.69 -0.54 -9.42
CA LEU A 86 2.49 0.58 -8.90
C LEU A 86 2.46 0.61 -7.37
N GLN A 87 1.30 0.36 -6.77
CA GLN A 87 1.13 0.21 -5.33
C GLN A 87 2.07 -0.89 -4.78
N ALA A 88 2.07 -2.07 -5.41
CA ALA A 88 2.95 -3.16 -5.04
C ALA A 88 4.43 -2.82 -5.25
N GLN A 89 4.79 -2.07 -6.29
CA GLN A 89 6.17 -1.61 -6.47
C GLN A 89 6.63 -0.76 -5.27
N ILE A 90 5.79 0.16 -4.80
CA ILE A 90 6.11 1.03 -3.67
C ILE A 90 6.29 0.18 -2.39
N VAL A 91 5.36 -0.74 -2.13
CA VAL A 91 5.31 -1.56 -0.91
C VAL A 91 6.37 -2.66 -0.88
N ASP A 92 6.54 -3.39 -1.99
CA ASP A 92 7.34 -4.61 -2.05
C ASP A 92 8.78 -4.35 -2.56
N ARG A 93 9.08 -3.16 -3.10
CA ARG A 93 10.42 -2.77 -3.58
C ARG A 93 10.91 -1.45 -2.97
N ASP A 94 10.21 -0.34 -3.20
CA ASP A 94 10.76 0.99 -2.94
C ASP A 94 10.92 1.28 -1.43
N LEU A 95 9.92 0.94 -0.61
CA LEU A 95 9.99 1.05 0.85
C LEU A 95 11.05 0.11 1.47
N PRO A 96 11.11 -1.20 1.13
CA PRO A 96 12.21 -2.07 1.56
C PRO A 96 13.61 -1.62 1.11
N GLN A 97 13.73 -0.93 -0.03
CA GLN A 97 14.98 -0.30 -0.46
C GLN A 97 15.36 0.86 0.46
N LEU A 98 14.39 1.72 0.82
CA LEU A 98 14.62 2.80 1.79
C LEU A 98 14.97 2.26 3.18
N GLU A 99 14.30 1.21 3.69
CA GLU A 99 14.64 0.60 4.98
C GLU A 99 16.10 0.13 5.03
N ARG A 100 16.55 -0.56 3.97
CA ARG A 100 17.94 -1.02 3.84
C ARG A 100 18.93 0.13 3.78
N ALA A 101 18.62 1.18 3.02
CA ALA A 101 19.52 2.31 2.85
C ALA A 101 19.61 3.18 4.12
N LEU A 102 18.50 3.40 4.80
CA LEU A 102 18.42 4.23 6.01
C LEU A 102 18.79 3.47 7.29
N GLY A 103 18.94 2.14 7.23
CA GLY A 103 19.28 1.30 8.37
C GLY A 103 18.18 1.23 9.44
N GLY A 104 16.92 1.45 9.06
CA GLY A 104 15.80 1.57 10.00
C GLY A 104 14.52 0.96 9.45
N LYS A 105 13.64 0.51 10.35
CA LYS A 105 12.31 0.03 9.98
C LYS A 105 11.39 1.20 9.69
N ILE A 106 10.60 1.07 8.64
CA ILE A 106 9.53 2.00 8.28
C ILE A 106 8.21 1.32 8.59
N ASN A 107 7.36 1.98 9.38
CA ASN A 107 6.07 1.44 9.76
C ASN A 107 5.01 1.83 8.71
N TYR A 108 4.93 1.06 7.63
CA TYR A 108 3.96 1.26 6.57
C TYR A 108 2.93 0.14 6.47
N CYS A 109 1.76 0.43 5.90
CA CYS A 109 0.73 -0.57 5.63
C CYS A 109 0.09 -0.36 4.26
N GLU A 110 -0.15 -1.47 3.56
CA GLU A 110 -0.82 -1.48 2.25
C GLU A 110 -2.34 -1.57 2.43
N ALA A 111 -3.07 -0.53 2.01
CA ALA A 111 -4.53 -0.51 2.03
C ALA A 111 -5.11 -1.03 0.72
N LYS A 112 -5.94 -2.08 0.83
CA LYS A 112 -6.57 -2.75 -0.31
C LYS A 112 -8.06 -3.03 -0.08
N GLY A 113 -8.79 -3.11 -1.18
CA GLY A 113 -10.17 -3.57 -1.19
C GLY A 113 -10.31 -5.00 -0.66
N ARG A 114 -11.47 -5.31 -0.09
CA ARG A 114 -11.75 -6.62 0.56
C ARG A 114 -11.62 -7.79 -0.40
N GLU A 115 -11.91 -7.58 -1.68
CA GLU A 115 -11.88 -8.57 -2.74
C GLU A 115 -10.47 -9.11 -3.01
N ASN A 116 -9.43 -8.49 -2.44
CA ASN A 116 -8.06 -9.00 -2.52
C ASN A 116 -7.76 -10.06 -1.46
N PHE A 117 -8.63 -10.25 -0.46
CA PHE A 117 -8.36 -11.12 0.69
C PHE A 117 -9.22 -12.39 0.68
N LEU A 118 -8.61 -13.50 1.11
CA LEU A 118 -9.29 -14.75 1.42
C LEU A 118 -10.37 -14.52 2.50
N CYS A 119 -11.58 -15.01 2.23
CA CYS A 119 -12.68 -15.01 3.19
C CYS A 119 -12.76 -16.36 3.89
N TRP A 120 -12.39 -16.40 5.18
CA TRP A 120 -12.49 -17.61 5.99
C TRP A 120 -13.90 -18.21 6.02
N HIS A 121 -14.96 -17.39 5.97
CA HIS A 121 -16.32 -17.90 5.89
C HIS A 121 -16.58 -18.68 4.59
N LYS A 122 -16.20 -18.14 3.43
CA LYS A 122 -16.34 -18.83 2.15
C LYS A 122 -15.46 -20.09 2.11
N TYR A 123 -14.21 -19.98 2.54
CA TYR A 123 -13.27 -21.11 2.65
C TYR A 123 -13.83 -22.27 3.49
N GLN A 124 -14.34 -21.98 4.68
CA GLN A 124 -14.91 -22.99 5.58
C GLN A 124 -16.18 -23.63 4.98
N ASN A 125 -17.01 -22.87 4.29
CA ASN A 125 -18.18 -23.43 3.60
C ASN A 125 -17.80 -24.34 2.42
N ILE A 126 -16.71 -24.05 1.71
CA ILE A 126 -16.17 -24.94 0.66
C ILE A 126 -15.69 -26.26 1.28
N ILE A 127 -14.87 -26.20 2.35
CA ILE A 127 -14.35 -27.41 3.02
C ILE A 127 -15.47 -28.25 3.62
N ALA A 128 -16.49 -27.60 4.20
CA ALA A 128 -17.65 -28.29 4.77
C ALA A 128 -18.61 -28.86 3.70
N GLY A 129 -18.29 -28.75 2.41
CA GLY A 129 -19.16 -29.22 1.32
C GLY A 129 -20.46 -28.44 1.16
N LYS A 130 -20.58 -27.25 1.76
CA LYS A 130 -21.77 -26.37 1.66
C LYS A 130 -21.81 -25.58 0.36
N ILE A 131 -20.68 -25.45 -0.33
CA ILE A 131 -20.57 -24.82 -1.65
C ILE A 131 -20.21 -25.92 -2.65
N ARG A 132 -21.08 -26.11 -3.64
CA ARG A 132 -20.81 -27.05 -4.75
C ARG A 132 -19.85 -26.40 -5.73
N LEU A 133 -18.71 -27.04 -5.95
CA LEU A 133 -17.71 -26.59 -6.91
C LEU A 133 -18.01 -27.11 -8.30
N GLU A 134 -17.75 -26.28 -9.31
CA GLU A 134 -17.68 -26.71 -10.70
C GLU A 134 -16.39 -27.49 -10.96
N LYS A 135 -16.39 -28.36 -12.00
CA LYS A 135 -15.24 -29.25 -12.27
C LYS A 135 -13.94 -28.48 -12.50
N ASP A 136 -14.00 -27.30 -13.12
CA ASP A 136 -12.84 -26.47 -13.40
C ASP A 136 -12.39 -25.61 -12.22
N GLN A 137 -13.23 -25.46 -11.18
CA GLN A 137 -12.88 -24.79 -9.92
C GLN A 137 -12.07 -25.69 -8.98
N VAL A 138 -12.23 -27.01 -9.07
CA VAL A 138 -11.56 -27.99 -8.18
C VAL A 138 -10.04 -27.78 -8.11
N PRO A 139 -9.30 -27.67 -9.23
CA PRO A 139 -7.85 -27.49 -9.18
C PRO A 139 -7.43 -26.18 -8.50
N PHE A 140 -8.22 -25.12 -8.61
CA PHE A 140 -7.97 -23.88 -7.91
C PHE A 140 -8.16 -24.05 -6.39
N VAL A 141 -9.27 -24.65 -5.97
CA VAL A 141 -9.55 -24.87 -4.54
C VAL A 141 -8.49 -25.73 -3.88
N GLU A 142 -8.02 -26.80 -4.54
CA GLU A 142 -6.93 -27.64 -4.02
C GLU A 142 -5.66 -26.83 -3.72
N LYS A 143 -5.31 -25.85 -4.57
CA LYS A 143 -4.18 -24.94 -4.32
C LYS A 143 -4.46 -23.98 -3.16
N ILE A 144 -5.70 -23.52 -3.02
CA ILE A 144 -6.08 -22.63 -1.91
C ILE A 144 -6.06 -23.34 -0.56
N LEU A 145 -6.43 -24.63 -0.47
CA LEU A 145 -6.43 -25.38 0.80
C LEU A 145 -5.07 -25.34 1.50
N GLY A 146 -3.99 -25.64 0.77
CA GLY A 146 -2.64 -25.58 1.35
C GLY A 146 -2.15 -24.16 1.63
N TRP A 147 -2.54 -23.20 0.79
CA TRP A 147 -2.12 -21.80 0.93
C TRP A 147 -2.83 -21.08 2.08
N ALA A 148 -4.13 -21.34 2.30
CA ALA A 148 -4.94 -20.66 3.32
C ALA A 148 -4.40 -20.85 4.75
N GLU A 149 -3.80 -22.00 5.03
CA GLU A 149 -3.22 -22.31 6.35
C GLU A 149 -1.81 -21.73 6.56
N SER A 150 -1.11 -21.34 5.48
CA SER A 150 0.28 -20.87 5.53
C SER A 150 0.49 -19.41 5.09
N THR A 151 -0.54 -18.78 4.52
CA THR A 151 -0.49 -17.40 4.06
C THR A 151 -0.27 -16.41 5.21
N ARG A 152 0.55 -15.39 4.95
CA ARG A 152 0.86 -14.34 5.93
C ARG A 152 -0.28 -13.34 6.03
N SER A 153 -0.75 -12.85 4.88
CA SER A 153 -1.72 -11.76 4.81
C SER A 153 -3.06 -12.18 4.20
N GLY A 154 -3.18 -13.38 3.64
CA GLY A 154 -4.35 -13.83 2.91
C GLY A 154 -4.65 -13.01 1.66
N ASP A 155 -3.71 -12.18 1.21
CA ASP A 155 -3.81 -11.41 -0.01
C ASP A 155 -3.53 -12.31 -1.21
N ARG A 156 -4.39 -12.26 -2.21
CA ARG A 156 -4.24 -12.97 -3.48
C ARG A 156 -2.91 -12.71 -4.18
N LYS A 157 -2.22 -11.59 -3.89
CA LYS A 157 -0.88 -11.31 -4.44
C LYS A 157 0.19 -12.32 -4.00
N GLU A 158 -0.01 -13.02 -2.88
CA GLU A 158 0.91 -14.07 -2.41
C GLU A 158 0.84 -15.32 -3.31
N LEU A 159 -0.25 -15.50 -4.07
CA LEU A 159 -0.44 -16.63 -4.96
C LEU A 159 0.32 -16.44 -6.27
N LYS A 160 1.19 -17.39 -6.58
CA LYS A 160 1.88 -17.49 -7.89
C LYS A 160 1.17 -18.50 -8.79
N LEU A 161 -0.12 -18.30 -9.00
CA LEU A 161 -0.95 -19.17 -9.84
C LEU A 161 -1.17 -18.53 -11.22
N GLY A 162 -1.31 -19.36 -12.25
CA GLY A 162 -1.64 -18.90 -13.60
C GLY A 162 -3.03 -18.28 -13.67
N GLN A 163 -3.26 -17.42 -14.69
CA GLN A 163 -4.54 -16.73 -14.88
C GLN A 163 -5.73 -17.69 -14.99
N SER A 164 -5.53 -18.87 -15.59
CA SER A 164 -6.56 -19.91 -15.70
C SER A 164 -7.11 -20.38 -14.35
N LEU A 165 -6.27 -20.41 -13.30
CA LEU A 165 -6.71 -20.72 -11.94
C LEU A 165 -7.20 -19.47 -11.22
N MET A 166 -6.49 -18.35 -11.35
CA MET A 166 -6.82 -17.10 -10.65
C MET A 166 -8.18 -16.51 -11.03
N ARG A 167 -8.74 -16.88 -12.20
CA ARG A 167 -10.13 -16.53 -12.57
C ARG A 167 -11.17 -16.99 -11.55
N HIS A 168 -10.86 -18.02 -10.76
CA HIS A 168 -11.75 -18.58 -9.75
C HIS A 168 -11.62 -17.91 -8.37
N TRP A 169 -10.78 -16.88 -8.23
CA TRP A 169 -10.51 -16.21 -6.95
C TRP A 169 -11.77 -15.75 -6.21
N GLU A 170 -12.79 -15.29 -6.93
CA GLU A 170 -14.04 -14.75 -6.34
C GLU A 170 -14.80 -15.77 -5.48
N ILE A 171 -14.64 -17.07 -5.73
CA ILE A 171 -15.31 -18.13 -4.96
C ILE A 171 -14.80 -18.18 -3.51
N VAL A 172 -13.56 -17.73 -3.27
CA VAL A 172 -12.92 -17.69 -1.94
C VAL A 172 -12.75 -16.26 -1.40
N ALA A 173 -12.87 -15.24 -2.25
CA ALA A 173 -12.64 -13.84 -1.88
C ALA A 173 -13.75 -13.24 -1.02
N ALA A 174 -13.39 -12.29 -0.16
CA ALA A 174 -14.38 -11.51 0.58
C ALA A 174 -15.17 -10.59 -0.36
N GLU A 175 -16.48 -10.52 -0.14
CA GLU A 175 -17.42 -9.83 -1.02
C GLU A 175 -18.12 -8.67 -0.33
N ARG A 176 -18.49 -7.62 -1.08
CA ARG A 176 -19.04 -6.38 -0.51
C ARG A 176 -20.34 -6.62 0.25
N TYR A 177 -21.29 -7.29 -0.38
CA TYR A 177 -22.66 -7.44 0.12
C TYR A 177 -22.84 -8.59 1.10
N ALA A 178 -22.01 -9.64 1.01
CA ALA A 178 -22.08 -10.80 1.90
C ALA A 178 -21.21 -10.69 3.17
N CYS A 179 -20.27 -9.73 3.23
CA CYS A 179 -19.35 -9.62 4.36
C CYS A 179 -20.01 -8.96 5.58
N GLN A 180 -20.15 -9.75 6.65
CA GLN A 180 -20.73 -9.33 7.93
C GLN A 180 -19.78 -8.53 8.85
N ARG A 181 -18.54 -8.25 8.40
CA ARG A 181 -17.53 -7.48 9.16
C ARG A 181 -17.34 -8.06 10.57
N GLU A 182 -17.53 -7.26 11.62
CA GLU A 182 -17.39 -7.63 13.03
C GLU A 182 -18.36 -8.74 13.46
N LEU A 183 -19.53 -8.85 12.83
CA LEU A 183 -20.51 -9.91 13.15
C LEU A 183 -20.13 -11.28 12.55
N CYS A 184 -19.07 -11.34 11.74
CA CYS A 184 -18.62 -12.59 11.16
C CYS A 184 -18.04 -13.52 12.24
N GLN A 185 -18.48 -14.77 12.28
CA GLN A 185 -17.94 -15.80 13.18
C GLN A 185 -16.42 -16.05 13.04
N HIS A 186 -15.81 -15.58 11.94
CA HIS A 186 -14.38 -15.69 11.66
C HIS A 186 -13.64 -14.34 11.70
N HIS A 187 -14.20 -13.29 12.30
CA HIS A 187 -13.60 -11.95 12.31
C HIS A 187 -12.17 -11.94 12.89
N GLU A 188 -11.88 -12.73 13.93
CA GLU A 188 -10.54 -12.85 14.53
C GLU A 188 -9.47 -13.36 13.56
N LYS A 189 -9.85 -14.29 12.66
CA LYS A 189 -8.94 -14.82 11.63
C LYS A 189 -8.97 -13.96 10.35
N CYS A 190 -9.89 -13.01 10.22
CA CYS A 190 -10.13 -12.27 8.99
C CYS A 190 -8.95 -11.38 8.60
N PHE A 191 -8.35 -11.67 7.45
CA PHE A 191 -7.22 -10.94 6.91
C PHE A 191 -7.50 -9.46 6.65
N ARG A 192 -8.72 -9.14 6.19
CA ARG A 192 -9.14 -7.75 6.05
C ARG A 192 -9.16 -7.02 7.39
N MET A 193 -9.68 -7.64 8.45
CA MET A 193 -9.72 -7.01 9.79
C MET A 193 -8.32 -6.85 10.35
N LYS A 194 -7.43 -7.82 10.13
CA LYS A 194 -6.00 -7.68 10.45
C LYS A 194 -5.37 -6.50 9.71
N MET A 195 -5.65 -6.33 8.42
CA MET A 195 -5.17 -5.18 7.65
C MET A 195 -5.71 -3.85 8.21
N LEU A 196 -7.01 -3.73 8.51
CA LEU A 196 -7.56 -2.52 9.14
C LEU A 196 -6.90 -2.20 10.49
N LYS A 197 -6.67 -3.22 11.33
CA LYS A 197 -5.92 -3.07 12.60
C LYS A 197 -4.48 -2.59 12.37
N SER A 198 -3.83 -3.02 11.29
CA SER A 198 -2.49 -2.55 10.91
C SER A 198 -2.48 -1.11 10.38
N LEU A 199 -3.50 -0.70 9.61
CA LEU A 199 -3.62 0.68 9.14
C LEU A 199 -3.64 1.68 10.29
N ALA A 200 -4.41 1.39 11.35
CA ALA A 200 -4.48 2.25 12.53
C ALA A 200 -3.12 2.50 13.19
N LYS A 201 -2.19 1.54 13.07
CA LYS A 201 -0.85 1.62 13.65
C LYS A 201 0.19 2.16 12.69
N ALA A 202 -0.10 2.31 11.40
CA ALA A 202 0.88 2.69 10.39
C ALA A 202 1.17 4.20 10.42
N ASP A 203 2.41 4.54 10.09
CA ASP A 203 2.90 5.91 9.88
C ASP A 203 2.59 6.35 8.45
N LEU A 204 2.84 5.44 7.50
CA LEU A 204 2.55 5.60 6.08
C LEU A 204 1.53 4.56 5.60
N ILE A 205 0.46 5.01 4.95
CA ILE A 205 -0.51 4.12 4.30
C ILE A 205 -0.35 4.23 2.79
N VAL A 206 -0.12 3.10 2.12
CA VAL A 206 0.00 3.05 0.65
C VAL A 206 -1.24 2.40 0.07
N THR A 207 -1.94 3.13 -0.80
CA THR A 207 -3.18 2.70 -1.43
C THR A 207 -3.20 3.00 -2.92
N ASN A 208 -4.28 2.61 -3.61
CA ASN A 208 -4.53 3.05 -4.98
C ASN A 208 -5.69 4.05 -5.05
N HIS A 209 -5.83 4.70 -6.20
CA HIS A 209 -6.87 5.71 -6.42
C HIS A 209 -8.28 5.14 -6.19
N ALA A 210 -8.62 3.98 -6.75
CA ALA A 210 -9.92 3.35 -6.57
C ALA A 210 -10.28 3.12 -5.08
N MET A 211 -9.32 2.69 -4.28
CA MET A 211 -9.52 2.47 -2.84
C MET A 211 -9.66 3.80 -2.08
N LEU A 212 -8.84 4.82 -2.40
CA LEU A 212 -8.96 6.15 -1.83
C LEU A 212 -10.32 6.79 -2.16
N LEU A 213 -10.76 6.72 -3.42
CA LEU A 213 -12.06 7.23 -3.86
C LEU A 213 -13.21 6.48 -3.19
N THR A 214 -13.09 5.15 -3.03
CA THR A 214 -14.07 4.36 -2.28
C THR A 214 -14.17 4.81 -0.82
N ASP A 215 -13.03 5.15 -0.20
CA ASP A 215 -13.00 5.66 1.18
C ASP A 215 -13.69 7.03 1.29
N LEU A 216 -13.36 7.96 0.38
CA LEU A 216 -13.98 9.29 0.28
C LEU A 216 -15.51 9.19 0.08
N MET A 217 -15.97 8.32 -0.83
CA MET A 217 -17.40 8.09 -1.08
C MET A 217 -18.15 7.52 0.13
N MET A 218 -17.44 6.87 1.05
CA MET A 218 -18.01 6.35 2.29
C MET A 218 -17.76 7.28 3.49
N GLY A 219 -17.33 8.52 3.26
CA GLY A 219 -17.10 9.52 4.30
C GLY A 219 -15.86 9.21 5.15
N ASN A 220 -14.78 8.73 4.53
CA ASN A 220 -13.49 8.41 5.18
C ASN A 220 -13.63 7.37 6.30
N SER A 221 -14.41 6.31 6.03
CA SER A 221 -14.76 5.29 7.04
C SER A 221 -13.93 4.00 6.95
N ILE A 222 -13.01 3.87 5.98
CA ILE A 222 -12.13 2.71 5.82
C ILE A 222 -10.71 3.04 6.28
N LEU A 223 -10.14 4.12 5.74
CA LEU A 223 -8.80 4.55 6.12
C LEU A 223 -8.89 5.23 7.50
N PRO A 224 -7.85 5.09 8.36
CA PRO A 224 -7.74 5.91 9.57
C PRO A 224 -7.68 7.40 9.21
N GLU A 225 -7.96 8.26 10.18
CA GLU A 225 -7.81 9.71 10.01
C GLU A 225 -6.38 10.08 9.58
N TYR A 226 -6.28 10.99 8.61
CA TYR A 226 -5.03 11.50 8.05
C TYR A 226 -5.20 12.97 7.65
N ASN A 227 -4.13 13.75 7.83
CA ASN A 227 -4.07 15.18 7.45
C ASN A 227 -3.31 15.40 6.14
N HIS A 228 -2.46 14.45 5.76
CA HIS A 228 -1.57 14.58 4.61
C HIS A 228 -1.80 13.47 3.58
N LEU A 229 -2.00 13.88 2.32
CA LEU A 229 -2.26 13.01 1.20
C LEU A 229 -1.30 13.32 0.05
N ILE A 230 -0.63 12.29 -0.45
CA ILE A 230 0.13 12.33 -1.71
C ILE A 230 -0.66 11.53 -2.75
N ILE A 231 -0.90 12.14 -3.92
CA ILE A 231 -1.50 11.49 -5.08
C ILE A 231 -0.43 11.39 -6.17
N ASP A 232 0.18 10.21 -6.30
CA ASP A 232 1.09 9.88 -7.40
C ASP A 232 0.31 9.54 -8.67
N GLU A 233 0.86 9.80 -9.85
CA GLU A 233 0.19 9.56 -11.13
C GLU A 233 -1.19 10.26 -11.26
N ALA A 234 -1.34 11.42 -10.61
CA ALA A 234 -2.58 12.18 -10.45
C ALA A 234 -3.33 12.52 -11.74
N HIS A 235 -2.65 12.53 -12.89
CA HIS A 235 -3.28 12.70 -14.21
C HIS A 235 -4.27 11.57 -14.58
N ASN A 236 -4.27 10.46 -13.83
CA ASN A 236 -5.24 9.37 -13.98
C ASN A 236 -6.33 9.40 -12.91
N PHE A 237 -6.25 10.29 -11.93
CA PHE A 237 -7.13 10.30 -10.76
C PHE A 237 -8.59 10.52 -11.14
N ASN A 238 -8.84 11.44 -12.08
CA ASN A 238 -10.17 11.75 -12.60
C ASN A 238 -10.81 10.62 -13.42
N LYS A 239 -10.04 9.62 -13.88
CA LYS A 239 -10.55 8.49 -14.67
C LYS A 239 -11.10 7.35 -13.80
N GLU A 240 -10.96 7.45 -12.48
CA GLU A 240 -11.38 6.43 -11.52
C GLU A 240 -12.64 6.82 -10.71
N MET A 241 -13.20 8.02 -10.94
CA MET A 241 -14.54 8.41 -10.50
C MET A 241 -15.60 7.93 -11.48
#